data_AF-A0A7T4MTQ3-F1
#
_entry.id   AF-A0A7T4MTQ3-F1
#
_cell.length_a   1.000
_cell.length_b   1.000
_cell.length_c   1.000
_cell.angle_alpha   90.00
_cell.angle_beta   90.00
_cell.angle_gamma   90.00
#
_symmetry.space_group_name_H-M   'P 1'
#
loop_
_entity.id
_entity.type
_entity.pdbx_description
1 polymer ?
#
loop_
_entity_poly.entity_id
_entity_poly.type
_entity_poly.pdbx_seq_one_letter_code
_entity_poly.pdbx_strand_id
1 'polypeptide(L)'
;MPAEGSVTEHPRPAVEAEASAAGRGPSRYATSEGRGRDPHYPEYQGDTDQTQQTRLKQQLRDERRLIDDWPDKVYFILAGLASIWLAVVALTQAVHMSLWSVLFILIFWGLAAYLTLPRFHRIMTTIYVPDYFFGRTQTGDGLLGDPVNLAFLAEEDDIHEAMRRAGWTMAEPVTLKSSWRIVISSLTKRSYPSAPVSPLLLFGRRQDFAYQQEVDGNPSKRHHVRFWKTPEGWMLPGGQRADWVAAATYDNAVGLSLFTLQVTHKVDAATDLERDYVVQTLSYTSPEASVRVLEGFMSGYNSRNGGGDQIRTDGNLPIVDLDEVAPGDHEEDSGQQARGPHGHRNLSQLAEKAPPQVWMAGALVSLVALLQMGRSLYRLFTPEFARSVRDERLIDAAEAFAADTGSDLWDVTLALVTAAIAVIALVQVLLAINVVRGRYRARQISLALLLVSFVATAVEVFNGTADSSITYAVFVVMASQVFAMIEYTSDDAINYTWAARQTLRQRKAQKRKDRRAARRAARGGSSDRG
;
A
#
# COMPACT_ATOMS: atom_id res chain seq x y z
N MET A 1 55.88 50.22 52.15
CA MET A 1 56.74 49.01 52.22
C MET A 1 56.20 47.99 51.23
N PRO A 2 57.07 47.14 50.64
CA PRO A 2 56.99 46.74 49.22
C PRO A 2 56.28 45.38 49.00
N ALA A 3 56.18 44.78 47.80
CA ALA A 3 56.91 44.96 46.52
C ALA A 3 55.94 44.85 45.32
N GLU A 4 56.17 45.36 44.09
CA GLU A 4 57.35 45.59 43.22
C GLU A 4 57.97 44.35 42.52
N GLY A 5 58.24 44.51 41.20
CA GLY A 5 58.68 43.48 40.23
C GLY A 5 57.62 43.21 39.13
N SER A 6 57.61 43.79 37.92
CA SER A 6 58.66 44.37 37.04
C SER A 6 59.63 43.29 36.51
N VAL A 7 60.07 43.18 35.22
CA VAL A 7 59.89 43.82 33.88
C VAL A 7 60.16 42.69 32.83
N THR A 8 59.63 42.60 31.59
CA THR A 8 60.16 43.05 30.25
C THR A 8 59.26 42.45 29.14
N GLU A 9 58.73 43.18 28.16
CA GLU A 9 59.31 43.79 26.92
C GLU A 9 59.61 42.84 25.73
N HIS A 10 58.73 42.92 24.70
CA HIS A 10 58.94 43.04 23.23
C HIS A 10 59.97 42.15 22.46
N PRO A 11 59.81 41.89 21.12
CA PRO A 11 59.16 42.76 20.10
C PRO A 11 58.30 42.09 18.98
N ARG A 12 57.74 42.93 18.09
CA ARG A 12 57.31 42.63 16.69
C ARG A 12 58.50 42.93 15.73
N PRO A 13 58.59 42.50 14.43
CA PRO A 13 57.47 42.45 13.47
C PRO A 13 57.53 41.51 12.23
N ALA A 14 56.46 41.61 11.42
CA ALA A 14 56.42 41.68 9.94
C ALA A 14 56.53 40.44 9.00
N VAL A 15 55.85 40.66 7.85
CA VAL A 15 56.05 40.18 6.46
C VAL A 15 54.97 39.24 5.89
N GLU A 16 54.53 39.61 4.68
CA GLU A 16 53.44 39.05 3.87
C GLU A 16 53.88 37.87 2.98
N ALA A 17 52.91 37.05 2.53
CA ALA A 17 52.83 36.53 1.15
C ALA A 17 51.48 35.82 0.90
N GLU A 18 50.75 36.28 -0.14
CA GLU A 18 50.26 35.54 -1.32
C GLU A 18 49.76 34.06 -1.22
N ALA A 19 48.81 33.56 -2.03
CA ALA A 19 47.86 34.18 -2.96
C ALA A 19 46.74 33.18 -3.39
N SER A 20 45.58 33.74 -3.73
CA SER A 20 44.73 33.45 -4.92
C SER A 20 44.19 32.04 -5.29
N ALA A 21 42.85 31.97 -5.29
CA ALA A 21 41.95 31.37 -6.30
C ALA A 21 42.08 29.91 -6.79
N ALA A 22 41.02 29.13 -6.53
CA ALA A 22 40.42 28.22 -7.52
C ALA A 22 38.91 28.02 -7.23
N GLY A 23 38.04 28.47 -8.12
CA GLY A 23 36.58 28.42 -7.90
C GLY A 23 35.94 27.06 -8.19
N ARG A 24 34.84 26.75 -7.50
CA ARG A 24 33.81 25.79 -7.94
C ARG A 24 32.44 26.44 -7.72
N GLY A 25 31.56 26.33 -8.73
CA GLY A 25 30.29 27.07 -8.77
C GLY A 25 29.28 26.66 -7.68
N PRO A 26 28.25 27.50 -7.43
CA PRO A 26 27.28 27.25 -6.38
C PRO A 26 26.46 25.99 -6.67
N SER A 27 26.61 24.98 -5.82
CA SER A 27 25.74 23.80 -5.79
C SER A 27 24.32 24.24 -5.45
N ARG A 28 23.36 24.00 -6.35
CA ARG A 28 21.93 24.31 -6.14
C ARG A 28 21.25 23.27 -5.23
N TYR A 29 21.69 23.20 -3.98
CA TYR A 29 20.94 22.58 -2.88
C TYR A 29 21.19 23.39 -1.61
N ALA A 30 20.47 24.50 -1.49
CA ALA A 30 20.39 25.21 -0.22
C ALA A 30 19.61 24.32 0.77
N THR A 31 20.25 23.98 1.88
CA THR A 31 19.59 23.44 3.06
C THR A 31 18.59 24.48 3.58
N SER A 32 17.44 24.05 4.08
CA SER A 32 16.36 24.94 4.56
C SER A 32 16.62 25.58 5.92
N GLU A 33 17.86 25.53 6.41
CA GLU A 33 18.33 26.22 7.61
C GLU A 33 18.71 27.65 7.24
N GLY A 34 17.76 28.60 7.31
CA GLY A 34 18.04 30.00 6.96
C GLY A 34 16.87 30.89 6.56
N ARG A 35 15.62 30.40 6.53
CA ARG A 35 14.46 31.29 6.73
C ARG A 35 14.18 31.32 8.22
N GLY A 36 14.18 32.51 8.82
CA GLY A 36 13.77 32.65 10.22
C GLY A 36 12.36 32.10 10.39
N ARG A 37 12.15 31.20 11.35
CA ARG A 37 10.80 30.92 11.84
C ARG A 37 10.24 32.26 12.33
N ASP A 38 9.08 32.63 11.82
CA ASP A 38 8.33 33.75 12.37
C ASP A 38 8.00 33.40 13.84
N PRO A 39 8.45 34.19 14.83
CA PRO A 39 8.27 33.86 16.25
C PRO A 39 6.80 33.92 16.71
N HIS A 40 5.87 34.36 15.86
CA HIS A 40 4.43 34.31 16.11
C HIS A 40 3.71 33.19 15.35
N TYR A 41 4.43 32.39 14.56
CA TYR A 41 3.85 31.23 13.91
C TYR A 41 3.39 30.21 14.96
N PRO A 42 2.18 29.63 14.85
CA PRO A 42 1.66 28.69 15.83
C PRO A 42 2.60 27.51 16.10
N GLU A 43 2.77 27.15 17.37
CA GLU A 43 3.53 25.97 17.81
C GLU A 43 2.59 24.84 18.22
N TYR A 44 2.98 23.60 17.94
CA TYR A 44 2.23 22.42 18.34
C TYR A 44 2.31 22.19 19.85
N GLN A 45 1.16 22.09 20.52
CA GLN A 45 1.08 22.05 21.99
C GLN A 45 1.11 20.63 22.59
N GLY A 46 1.28 19.59 21.78
CA GLY A 46 1.36 18.20 22.25
C GLY A 46 2.74 17.82 22.80
N ASP A 47 2.78 16.74 23.59
CA ASP A 47 4.03 16.22 24.16
C ASP A 47 4.86 15.55 23.06
N THR A 48 5.89 16.25 22.60
CA THR A 48 6.72 15.75 21.51
C THR A 48 7.72 14.67 21.95
N ASP A 49 7.93 14.41 23.25
CA ASP A 49 9.06 13.61 23.75
C ASP A 49 8.70 12.22 24.32
N GLN A 50 7.43 11.82 24.32
CA GLN A 50 7.03 10.52 24.88
C GLN A 50 7.39 9.30 24.02
N THR A 51 8.47 8.62 24.41
CA THR A 51 8.76 7.25 23.96
C THR A 51 7.92 6.23 24.73
N GLN A 52 6.64 6.06 24.38
CA GLN A 52 5.74 5.14 25.11
C GLN A 52 6.06 3.65 24.91
N GLN A 53 6.62 3.03 25.95
CA GLN A 53 6.78 1.58 26.05
C GLN A 53 5.55 0.90 26.68
N THR A 54 5.02 -0.10 25.98
CA THR A 54 4.41 -1.34 26.51
C THR A 54 3.28 -1.24 27.55
N ARG A 55 2.06 -1.62 27.15
CA ARG A 55 1.16 -2.49 27.94
C ARG A 55 0.10 -3.14 27.06
N LEU A 56 0.13 -4.48 26.96
CA LEU A 56 -0.71 -5.28 26.09
C LEU A 56 -1.10 -6.58 26.83
N LYS A 57 -2.36 -6.69 27.27
CA LYS A 57 -3.00 -7.92 27.78
C LYS A 57 -4.52 -7.74 27.90
N GLN A 58 -5.28 -8.76 27.46
CA GLN A 58 -6.75 -8.95 27.60
C GLN A 58 -7.63 -7.96 26.80
N GLN A 59 -8.76 -8.33 26.17
CA GLN A 59 -9.50 -9.62 26.05
C GLN A 59 -10.42 -9.61 24.79
N LEU A 60 -10.60 -10.78 24.12
CA LEU A 60 -11.83 -11.41 23.56
C LEU A 60 -13.05 -10.55 23.09
N ARG A 61 -13.88 -10.85 22.06
CA ARG A 61 -14.04 -11.91 21.02
C ARG A 61 -15.31 -11.60 20.14
N ASP A 62 -15.53 -12.32 19.01
CA ASP A 62 -16.79 -12.49 18.20
C ASP A 62 -17.26 -11.33 17.26
N GLU A 63 -18.11 -11.47 16.20
CA GLU A 63 -18.14 -12.39 15.01
C GLU A 63 -19.21 -11.95 13.92
N ARG A 64 -19.02 -12.21 12.59
CA ARG A 64 -19.99 -12.19 11.40
C ARG A 64 -20.49 -10.83 10.80
N ARG A 65 -20.84 -10.61 9.50
CA ARG A 65 -20.81 -11.26 8.12
C ARG A 65 -21.31 -10.20 7.09
N LEU A 66 -21.00 -10.10 5.78
CA LEU A 66 -19.99 -10.64 4.81
C LEU A 66 -20.12 -9.88 3.44
N ILE A 67 -19.12 -9.91 2.53
CA ILE A 67 -19.14 -9.30 1.15
C ILE A 67 -20.15 -9.98 0.19
N ASP A 68 -20.44 -9.40 -1.00
CA ASP A 68 -21.47 -9.88 -1.96
C ASP A 68 -21.02 -10.72 -3.19
N ASP A 69 -19.91 -10.46 -3.91
CA ASP A 69 -19.56 -11.25 -5.13
C ASP A 69 -18.81 -12.57 -4.84
N TRP A 70 -19.34 -13.71 -5.30
CA TRP A 70 -19.01 -15.06 -4.80
C TRP A 70 -17.56 -15.54 -5.08
N PRO A 71 -16.99 -15.46 -6.30
CA PRO A 71 -15.70 -16.08 -6.59
C PRO A 71 -14.53 -15.41 -5.87
N ASP A 72 -14.53 -14.07 -5.81
CA ASP A 72 -13.44 -13.32 -5.18
C ASP A 72 -13.44 -13.52 -3.65
N LYS A 73 -14.61 -13.67 -3.01
CA LYS A 73 -14.74 -14.10 -1.60
C LYS A 73 -14.09 -15.46 -1.33
N VAL A 74 -14.29 -16.44 -2.21
CA VAL A 74 -13.74 -17.80 -2.03
C VAL A 74 -12.21 -17.76 -2.08
N TYR A 75 -11.61 -17.12 -3.09
CA TYR A 75 -10.14 -16.95 -3.13
C TYR A 75 -9.63 -16.09 -1.97
N PHE A 76 -10.40 -15.08 -1.53
CA PHE A 76 -10.03 -14.22 -0.44
C PHE A 76 -9.85 -14.99 0.89
N ILE A 77 -10.79 -15.90 1.18
CA ILE A 77 -10.76 -16.79 2.35
C ILE A 77 -9.65 -17.85 2.22
N LEU A 78 -9.55 -18.51 1.07
CA LEU A 78 -8.58 -19.59 0.86
C LEU A 78 -7.13 -19.09 0.95
N ALA A 79 -6.84 -17.88 0.46
CA ALA A 79 -5.53 -17.24 0.64
C ALA A 79 -5.22 -16.97 2.12
N GLY A 80 -6.22 -16.59 2.92
CA GLY A 80 -6.08 -16.42 4.37
C GLY A 80 -5.78 -17.75 5.08
N LEU A 81 -6.52 -18.82 4.77
CA LEU A 81 -6.27 -20.16 5.31
C LEU A 81 -4.88 -20.69 4.94
N ALA A 82 -4.43 -20.47 3.69
CA ALA A 82 -3.10 -20.82 3.23
C ALA A 82 -2.00 -20.07 4.02
N SER A 83 -2.22 -18.78 4.34
CA SER A 83 -1.31 -17.99 5.17
C SER A 83 -1.23 -18.47 6.62
N ILE A 84 -2.37 -18.88 7.20
CA ILE A 84 -2.41 -19.49 8.55
C ILE A 84 -1.63 -20.81 8.55
N TRP A 85 -1.90 -21.70 7.59
CA TRP A 85 -1.18 -22.99 7.49
C TRP A 85 0.32 -22.78 7.33
N LEU A 86 0.74 -21.87 6.43
CA LEU A 86 2.16 -21.60 6.19
C LEU A 86 2.85 -21.04 7.43
N ALA A 87 2.18 -20.16 8.19
CA ALA A 87 2.69 -19.65 9.45
C ALA A 87 2.84 -20.77 10.50
N VAL A 88 1.86 -21.68 10.62
CA VAL A 88 1.96 -22.84 11.52
C VAL A 88 3.14 -23.74 11.15
N VAL A 89 3.32 -24.06 9.87
CA VAL A 89 4.44 -24.90 9.43
C VAL A 89 5.80 -24.19 9.59
N ALA A 90 5.90 -22.90 9.29
CA ALA A 90 7.12 -22.13 9.56
C ALA A 90 7.48 -22.12 11.05
N LEU A 91 6.47 -22.03 11.94
CA LEU A 91 6.66 -22.11 13.38
C LEU A 91 7.12 -23.50 13.83
N THR A 92 6.54 -24.59 13.32
CA THR A 92 6.97 -25.95 13.70
C THR A 92 8.41 -26.24 13.26
N GLN A 93 8.80 -25.79 12.07
CA GLN A 93 10.19 -25.91 11.60
C GLN A 93 11.19 -25.09 12.43
N ALA A 94 10.78 -23.93 12.94
CA ALA A 94 11.65 -23.08 13.77
C ALA A 94 12.09 -23.74 15.09
N VAL A 95 11.32 -24.69 15.63
CA VAL A 95 11.60 -25.35 16.93
C VAL A 95 12.84 -26.27 16.87
N HIS A 96 13.30 -26.65 15.68
CA HIS A 96 14.53 -27.44 15.50
C HIS A 96 15.80 -26.58 15.67
N MET A 97 16.17 -26.36 16.94
CA MET A 97 17.29 -25.57 17.47
C MET A 97 18.55 -25.54 16.57
N SER A 98 18.62 -24.54 15.71
CA SER A 98 19.79 -24.25 14.87
C SER A 98 19.86 -22.74 14.59
N LEU A 99 20.96 -22.25 14.01
CA LEU A 99 21.02 -20.83 13.58
C LEU A 99 19.93 -20.48 12.55
N TRP A 100 19.44 -21.48 11.80
CA TRP A 100 18.32 -21.33 10.87
C TRP A 100 16.97 -21.10 11.58
N SER A 101 16.82 -21.49 12.85
CA SER A 101 15.63 -21.15 13.65
C SER A 101 15.39 -19.65 13.74
N VAL A 102 16.46 -18.83 13.80
CA VAL A 102 16.33 -17.36 13.83
C VAL A 102 15.78 -16.84 12.50
N LEU A 103 16.25 -17.39 11.37
CA LEU A 103 15.71 -17.05 10.05
C LEU A 103 14.23 -17.46 9.93
N PHE A 104 13.85 -18.66 10.39
CA PHE A 104 12.46 -19.10 10.40
C PHE A 104 11.57 -18.27 11.34
N ILE A 105 12.07 -17.79 12.48
CA ILE A 105 11.35 -16.87 13.37
C ILE A 105 11.11 -15.52 12.67
N LEU A 106 12.11 -14.98 11.96
CA LEU A 106 11.95 -13.74 11.19
C LEU A 106 10.99 -13.91 10.00
N ILE A 107 11.05 -15.03 9.29
CA ILE A 107 10.10 -15.38 8.23
C ILE A 107 8.69 -15.55 8.81
N PHE A 108 8.54 -16.28 9.92
CA PHE A 108 7.27 -16.44 10.61
C PHE A 108 6.69 -15.10 11.06
N TRP A 109 7.49 -14.22 11.67
CA TRP A 109 7.05 -12.87 12.02
C TRP A 109 6.65 -12.08 10.77
N GLY A 110 7.42 -12.12 9.68
CA GLY A 110 7.08 -11.44 8.43
C GLY A 110 5.76 -11.94 7.83
N LEU A 111 5.56 -13.26 7.77
CA LEU A 111 4.32 -13.89 7.31
C LEU A 111 3.14 -13.55 8.24
N ALA A 112 3.32 -13.65 9.55
CA ALA A 112 2.28 -13.32 10.51
C ALA A 112 1.89 -11.84 10.42
N ALA A 113 2.88 -10.94 10.37
CA ALA A 113 2.67 -9.51 10.50
C ALA A 113 2.23 -8.83 9.20
N TYR A 114 2.76 -9.24 8.04
CA TYR A 114 2.49 -8.60 6.76
C TYR A 114 1.50 -9.37 5.89
N LEU A 115 1.14 -10.61 6.24
CA LEU A 115 0.07 -11.37 5.58
C LEU A 115 -1.04 -11.79 6.52
N THR A 116 -0.76 -12.68 7.48
CA THR A 116 -1.81 -13.44 8.18
C THR A 116 -2.66 -12.54 9.07
N LEU A 117 -2.06 -11.66 9.87
CA LEU A 117 -2.78 -10.73 10.75
C LEU A 117 -3.54 -9.64 9.97
N PRO A 118 -2.93 -8.89 9.03
CA PRO A 118 -3.65 -7.95 8.17
C PRO A 118 -4.84 -8.60 7.47
N ARG A 119 -4.64 -9.79 6.93
CA ARG A 119 -5.69 -10.52 6.23
C ARG A 119 -6.79 -11.01 7.16
N PHE A 120 -6.44 -11.49 8.34
CA PHE A 120 -7.41 -11.86 9.38
C PHE A 120 -8.22 -10.65 9.83
N HIS A 121 -7.56 -9.53 10.16
CA HIS A 121 -8.24 -8.28 10.50
C HIS A 121 -9.18 -7.84 9.39
N ARG A 122 -8.76 -7.94 8.12
CA ARG A 122 -9.60 -7.58 6.98
C ARG A 122 -10.81 -8.50 6.76
N ILE A 123 -10.67 -9.81 7.04
CA ILE A 123 -11.81 -10.74 7.10
C ILE A 123 -12.79 -10.29 8.20
N MET A 124 -12.27 -9.85 9.36
CA MET A 124 -13.04 -9.45 10.52
C MET A 124 -13.65 -8.04 10.41
N THR A 125 -12.99 -7.07 9.80
CA THR A 125 -13.47 -5.68 9.69
C THR A 125 -14.61 -5.55 8.69
N THR A 126 -14.50 -6.25 7.56
CA THR A 126 -15.59 -6.54 6.61
C THR A 126 -16.89 -7.02 7.29
N ILE A 127 -16.75 -7.59 8.48
CA ILE A 127 -17.77 -8.26 9.26
C ILE A 127 -18.46 -7.30 10.24
N TYR A 128 -17.73 -6.39 10.90
CA TYR A 128 -18.25 -5.51 11.98
C TYR A 128 -18.14 -4.00 11.71
N VAL A 129 -17.32 -3.57 10.75
CA VAL A 129 -17.18 -2.15 10.38
C VAL A 129 -18.21 -1.82 9.31
N PRO A 130 -19.16 -0.90 9.56
CA PRO A 130 -20.14 -0.53 8.56
C PRO A 130 -19.54 0.36 7.46
N ASP A 131 -20.14 0.31 6.27
CA ASP A 131 -19.73 1.10 5.09
C ASP A 131 -20.42 2.47 4.99
N TYR A 132 -21.07 2.93 6.07
CA TYR A 132 -21.59 4.30 6.18
C TYR A 132 -20.58 5.22 6.89
N PHE A 133 -20.75 6.53 6.77
CA PHE A 133 -19.88 7.50 7.45
C PHE A 133 -20.23 7.63 8.93
N PHE A 134 -19.26 7.42 9.82
CA PHE A 134 -19.38 7.61 11.27
C PHE A 134 -18.17 8.35 11.87
N GLY A 135 -17.63 9.36 11.17
CA GLY A 135 -16.55 10.22 11.68
C GLY A 135 -15.20 9.52 11.91
N ARG A 136 -15.00 8.32 11.35
CA ARG A 136 -13.75 7.56 11.43
C ARG A 136 -13.34 7.14 10.02
N THR A 137 -12.06 7.27 9.71
CA THR A 137 -11.46 6.65 8.51
C THR A 137 -11.27 5.15 8.74
N GLN A 138 -10.88 4.40 7.70
CA GLN A 138 -10.54 2.98 7.77
C GLN A 138 -9.14 2.72 7.20
N THR A 139 -8.41 1.74 7.70
CA THR A 139 -7.13 1.31 7.10
C THR A 139 -7.37 0.42 5.87
N GLY A 140 -6.32 0.08 5.11
CA GLY A 140 -6.41 -0.93 4.04
C GLY A 140 -6.79 -2.34 4.52
N ASP A 141 -6.71 -2.59 5.83
CA ASP A 141 -7.19 -3.81 6.50
C ASP A 141 -8.62 -3.63 7.07
N GLY A 142 -9.28 -2.51 6.77
CA GLY A 142 -10.62 -2.14 7.25
C GLY A 142 -10.70 -1.77 8.73
N LEU A 143 -9.59 -1.74 9.47
CA LEU A 143 -9.59 -1.34 10.88
C LEU A 143 -9.96 0.14 10.99
N LEU A 144 -10.64 0.55 12.06
CA LEU A 144 -10.97 1.96 12.29
C LEU A 144 -9.68 2.77 12.43
N GLY A 145 -9.40 3.65 11.48
CA GLY A 145 -8.19 4.45 11.38
C GLY A 145 -8.23 5.66 12.31
N ASP A 146 -8.00 6.83 11.73
CA ASP A 146 -7.91 8.11 12.42
C ASP A 146 -9.28 8.84 12.42
N PRO A 147 -9.54 9.74 13.40
CA PRO A 147 -10.78 10.51 13.44
C PRO A 147 -10.89 11.44 12.24
N VAL A 148 -12.09 11.60 11.71
CA VAL A 148 -12.41 12.74 10.85
C VAL A 148 -12.68 13.91 11.79
N ASN A 149 -11.69 14.78 11.95
CA ASN A 149 -11.65 15.85 12.94
C ASN A 149 -11.61 17.26 12.32
N LEU A 150 -11.62 17.37 11.00
CA LEU A 150 -11.75 18.63 10.27
C LEU A 150 -12.74 18.49 9.10
N ALA A 151 -13.37 19.60 8.72
CA ALA A 151 -14.14 19.74 7.49
C ALA A 151 -13.85 21.11 6.86
N PHE A 152 -14.10 21.23 5.54
CA PHE A 152 -13.84 22.46 4.79
C PHE A 152 -15.01 22.81 3.87
N LEU A 153 -15.24 24.11 3.74
CA LEU A 153 -16.00 24.75 2.66
C LEU A 153 -14.95 25.48 1.81
N ALA A 154 -14.64 24.91 0.65
CA ALA A 154 -13.50 25.31 -0.18
C ALA A 154 -13.50 24.56 -1.53
N GLU A 155 -12.98 25.22 -2.58
CA GLU A 155 -12.50 24.49 -3.76
C GLU A 155 -11.16 23.78 -3.48
N GLU A 156 -10.72 22.91 -4.40
CA GLU A 156 -9.50 22.12 -4.22
C GLU A 156 -8.24 23.01 -4.19
N ASP A 157 -8.23 24.05 -5.01
CA ASP A 157 -7.11 24.97 -5.17
C ASP A 157 -6.94 25.92 -3.96
N ASP A 158 -8.04 26.32 -3.30
CA ASP A 158 -7.99 27.10 -2.05
C ASP A 158 -7.34 26.31 -0.92
N ILE A 159 -7.69 25.02 -0.77
CA ILE A 159 -7.02 24.14 0.20
C ILE A 159 -5.54 24.01 -0.15
N HIS A 160 -5.19 23.85 -1.43
CA HIS A 160 -3.80 23.75 -1.87
C HIS A 160 -3.00 25.03 -1.64
N GLU A 161 -3.62 26.21 -1.79
CA GLU A 161 -3.04 27.51 -1.49
C GLU A 161 -2.86 27.71 0.02
N ALA A 162 -3.92 27.56 0.81
CA ALA A 162 -3.91 27.75 2.26
C ALA A 162 -2.89 26.84 2.95
N MET A 163 -2.87 25.54 2.61
CA MET A 163 -1.91 24.58 3.17
C MET A 163 -0.45 24.94 2.84
N ARG A 164 -0.20 25.46 1.63
CA ARG A 164 1.14 25.90 1.20
C ARG A 164 1.56 27.22 1.85
N ARG A 165 0.64 28.16 2.08
CA ARG A 165 0.89 29.37 2.90
C ARG A 165 1.25 28.99 4.33
N ALA A 166 0.52 28.03 4.90
CA ALA A 166 0.78 27.39 6.19
C ALA A 166 1.99 26.44 6.20
N GLY A 167 2.89 26.49 5.21
CA GLY A 167 4.16 25.74 5.20
C GLY A 167 4.05 24.21 5.11
N TRP A 168 2.85 23.66 4.90
CA TRP A 168 2.66 22.21 4.77
C TRP A 168 3.19 21.69 3.43
N THR A 169 3.87 20.54 3.46
CA THR A 169 4.39 19.88 2.26
C THR A 169 3.44 18.78 1.80
N MET A 170 3.02 18.82 0.53
CA MET A 170 2.19 17.76 -0.06
C MET A 170 2.96 16.43 -0.09
N ALA A 171 2.32 15.34 0.34
CA ALA A 171 2.90 14.00 0.30
C ALA A 171 2.87 13.43 -1.13
N GLU A 172 3.95 12.76 -1.55
CA GLU A 172 3.95 12.03 -2.82
C GLU A 172 2.93 10.86 -2.79
N PRO A 173 2.40 10.42 -3.94
CA PRO A 173 1.59 9.21 -4.00
C PRO A 173 2.44 7.95 -3.72
N VAL A 174 1.81 6.91 -3.17
CA VAL A 174 2.45 5.59 -2.98
C VAL A 174 2.70 4.93 -4.33
N THR A 175 3.97 4.89 -4.75
CA THR A 175 4.44 4.30 -6.01
C THR A 175 5.71 3.50 -5.76
N LEU A 176 6.09 2.58 -6.66
CA LEU A 176 7.36 1.84 -6.55
C LEU A 176 8.57 2.78 -6.38
N LYS A 177 8.56 3.96 -7.04
CA LYS A 177 9.61 4.97 -6.94
C LYS A 177 9.66 5.63 -5.56
N SER A 178 8.52 6.07 -5.02
CA SER A 178 8.45 6.73 -3.72
C SER A 178 8.67 5.74 -2.57
N SER A 179 8.17 4.50 -2.67
CA SER A 179 8.46 3.40 -1.72
C SER A 179 9.94 3.03 -1.71
N TRP A 180 10.60 2.92 -2.88
CA TRP A 180 12.05 2.69 -2.92
C TRP A 180 12.85 3.86 -2.33
N ARG A 181 12.38 5.10 -2.55
CA ARG A 181 12.99 6.28 -1.92
C ARG A 181 12.85 6.27 -0.41
N ILE A 182 11.70 5.85 0.15
CA ILE A 182 11.55 5.64 1.61
C ILE A 182 12.61 4.66 2.13
N VAL A 183 12.74 3.49 1.50
CA VAL A 183 13.71 2.47 1.95
C VAL A 183 15.13 3.05 2.00
N ILE A 184 15.53 3.80 0.97
CA ILE A 184 16.84 4.48 0.95
C ILE A 184 16.92 5.58 2.01
N SER A 185 15.93 6.45 2.17
CA SER A 185 15.97 7.55 3.15
C SER A 185 16.01 7.03 4.59
N SER A 186 15.24 5.99 4.92
CA SER A 186 15.26 5.33 6.22
C SER A 186 16.60 4.66 6.51
N LEU A 187 17.18 3.92 5.55
CA LEU A 187 18.49 3.29 5.71
C LEU A 187 19.64 4.32 5.82
N THR A 188 19.54 5.43 5.09
CA THR A 188 20.56 6.51 5.12
C THR A 188 20.30 7.56 6.20
N LYS A 189 19.23 7.41 7.01
CA LYS A 189 18.76 8.36 8.03
C LYS A 189 18.64 9.80 7.51
N ARG A 190 18.18 9.95 6.26
CA ARG A 190 17.96 11.26 5.62
C ARG A 190 16.49 11.67 5.74
N SER A 191 16.26 12.95 5.99
CA SER A 191 14.94 13.57 5.90
C SER A 191 14.31 13.32 4.52
N TYR A 192 12.99 13.13 4.51
CA TYR A 192 12.19 13.02 3.28
C TYR A 192 10.85 13.75 3.50
N PRO A 193 10.81 15.09 3.31
CA PRO A 193 9.66 15.92 3.64
C PRO A 193 8.41 15.68 2.79
N SER A 194 8.55 15.07 1.60
CA SER A 194 7.46 14.68 0.70
C SER A 194 7.19 13.16 0.69
N ALA A 195 7.65 12.41 1.70
CA ALA A 195 7.41 10.97 1.80
C ALA A 195 5.92 10.61 1.67
N PRO A 196 5.55 9.52 0.97
CA PRO A 196 4.17 9.13 0.82
C PRO A 196 3.62 8.60 2.14
N VAL A 197 2.43 9.05 2.53
CA VAL A 197 1.73 8.54 3.72
C VAL A 197 0.94 7.26 3.41
N SER A 198 0.79 6.39 4.41
CA SER A 198 -0.08 5.21 4.30
C SER A 198 -1.53 5.62 3.93
N PRO A 199 -2.19 4.88 3.02
CA PRO A 199 -3.54 5.21 2.59
C PRO A 199 -4.56 4.93 3.70
N LEU A 200 -5.48 5.86 3.89
CA LEU A 200 -6.68 5.67 4.70
C LEU A 200 -7.91 5.83 3.80
N LEU A 201 -8.98 5.14 4.15
CA LEU A 201 -10.20 5.05 3.37
C LEU A 201 -11.34 5.79 4.08
N LEU A 202 -12.14 6.49 3.27
CA LEU A 202 -13.39 7.11 3.64
C LEU A 202 -14.30 7.09 2.40
N PHE A 203 -15.61 6.92 2.56
CA PHE A 203 -16.54 6.77 1.43
C PHE A 203 -16.13 5.64 0.43
N GLY A 204 -15.55 4.54 0.94
CA GLY A 204 -15.04 3.43 0.14
C GLY A 204 -13.81 3.75 -0.74
N ARG A 205 -13.20 4.93 -0.60
CA ARG A 205 -12.06 5.39 -1.44
C ARG A 205 -10.90 5.93 -0.58
N ARG A 206 -9.69 5.89 -1.15
CA ARG A 206 -8.49 6.49 -0.53
C ARG A 206 -8.62 8.02 -0.46
N GLN A 207 -7.80 8.66 0.37
CA GLN A 207 -7.67 10.12 0.39
C GLN A 207 -7.30 10.65 -1.00
N ASP A 208 -7.81 11.83 -1.36
CA ASP A 208 -7.47 12.50 -2.62
C ASP A 208 -6.04 13.03 -2.57
N PHE A 209 -5.72 13.72 -1.48
CA PHE A 209 -4.38 14.21 -1.17
C PHE A 209 -4.10 14.19 0.32
N ALA A 210 -2.83 14.38 0.67
CA ALA A 210 -2.37 14.49 2.03
C ALA A 210 -1.20 15.47 2.12
N TYR A 211 -1.09 16.11 3.27
CA TYR A 211 -0.04 17.07 3.62
C TYR A 211 0.67 16.62 4.88
N GLN A 212 1.93 17.04 5.03
CA GLN A 212 2.74 16.77 6.21
C GLN A 212 3.72 17.91 6.54
N GLN A 213 4.12 17.97 7.79
CA GLN A 213 5.29 18.74 8.24
C GLN A 213 6.20 17.83 9.08
N GLU A 214 7.51 17.87 8.81
CA GLU A 214 8.50 17.10 9.58
C GLU A 214 9.00 17.95 10.75
N VAL A 215 8.93 17.41 11.97
CA VAL A 215 9.35 18.13 13.19
C VAL A 215 10.86 18.03 13.35
N ASP A 216 11.52 19.19 13.34
CA ASP A 216 12.94 19.39 13.64
C ASP A 216 13.90 18.41 12.93
N GLY A 217 13.60 18.07 11.67
CA GLY A 217 14.41 17.17 10.84
C GLY A 217 14.36 15.69 11.26
N ASN A 218 13.46 15.32 12.17
CA ASN A 218 13.27 13.95 12.62
C ASN A 218 12.19 13.24 11.80
N PRO A 219 12.53 12.29 10.91
CA PRO A 219 11.54 11.61 10.09
C PRO A 219 10.55 10.75 10.89
N SER A 220 10.78 10.53 12.19
CA SER A 220 9.90 9.77 13.10
C SER A 220 8.81 10.61 13.76
N LYS A 221 8.94 11.95 13.74
CA LYS A 221 8.01 12.92 14.35
C LYS A 221 7.41 13.80 13.26
N ARG A 222 6.12 13.66 12.95
CA ARG A 222 5.50 14.29 11.77
C ARG A 222 4.04 14.68 12.00
N HIS A 223 3.70 15.90 11.62
CA HIS A 223 2.33 16.36 11.46
C HIS A 223 1.76 15.80 10.15
N HIS A 224 0.49 15.37 10.15
CA HIS A 224 -0.17 14.82 8.97
C HIS A 224 -1.62 15.24 8.91
N VAL A 225 -2.09 15.67 7.74
CA VAL A 225 -3.52 15.83 7.45
C VAL A 225 -3.87 15.26 6.09
N ARG A 226 -4.93 14.45 6.04
CA ARG A 226 -5.42 13.73 4.86
C ARG A 226 -6.81 14.25 4.49
N PHE A 227 -7.10 14.43 3.21
CA PHE A 227 -8.33 15.05 2.73
C PHE A 227 -9.12 14.12 1.82
N TRP A 228 -10.45 14.17 1.93
CA TRP A 228 -11.39 13.48 1.06
C TRP A 228 -12.48 14.45 0.61
N LYS A 229 -12.66 14.61 -0.71
CA LYS A 229 -13.83 15.31 -1.26
C LYS A 229 -15.10 14.55 -0.89
N THR A 230 -16.12 15.25 -0.42
CA THR A 230 -17.40 14.64 -0.11
C THR A 230 -18.15 14.27 -1.39
N PRO A 231 -19.03 13.26 -1.38
CA PRO A 231 -19.87 12.96 -2.53
C PRO A 231 -20.84 14.11 -2.84
N GLU A 232 -21.19 14.30 -4.11
CA GLU A 232 -22.15 15.35 -4.53
C GLU A 232 -23.48 15.24 -3.77
N GLY A 233 -23.92 16.34 -3.15
CA GLY A 233 -25.14 16.39 -2.34
C GLY A 233 -25.07 15.66 -1.00
N TRP A 234 -23.90 15.14 -0.61
CA TRP A 234 -23.68 14.59 0.73
C TRP A 234 -23.65 15.70 1.78
N MET A 235 -24.08 15.36 2.99
CA MET A 235 -24.12 16.25 4.15
C MET A 235 -23.49 15.54 5.33
N LEU A 236 -22.82 16.29 6.20
CA LEU A 236 -22.43 15.82 7.51
C LEU A 236 -23.67 15.38 8.32
N PRO A 237 -23.54 14.41 9.24
CA PRO A 237 -24.47 14.22 10.34
C PRO A 237 -24.97 15.55 10.92
N GLY A 238 -26.30 15.71 11.01
CA GLY A 238 -26.94 16.98 11.37
C GLY A 238 -27.30 17.91 10.20
N GLY A 239 -26.99 17.53 8.95
CA GLY A 239 -27.42 18.25 7.74
C GLY A 239 -26.54 19.45 7.37
N GLN A 240 -25.32 19.53 7.92
CA GLN A 240 -24.35 20.58 7.61
C GLN A 240 -23.63 20.26 6.28
N ARG A 241 -23.37 21.29 5.47
CA ARG A 241 -22.52 21.16 4.27
C ARG A 241 -21.05 21.06 4.66
N ALA A 242 -20.31 20.31 3.87
CA ALA A 242 -18.85 20.28 3.84
C ALA A 242 -18.44 19.71 2.47
N ASP A 243 -17.60 20.43 1.72
CA ASP A 243 -17.11 20.00 0.41
C ASP A 243 -15.93 19.04 0.54
N TRP A 244 -15.19 19.18 1.65
CA TRP A 244 -14.14 18.26 2.06
C TRP A 244 -14.25 17.89 3.53
N VAL A 245 -13.80 16.69 3.86
CA VAL A 245 -13.56 16.23 5.22
C VAL A 245 -12.13 15.74 5.35
N ALA A 246 -11.53 15.91 6.52
CA ALA A 246 -10.14 15.59 6.74
C ALA A 246 -9.87 14.95 8.11
N ALA A 247 -8.73 14.25 8.16
CA ALA A 247 -8.21 13.59 9.35
C ALA A 247 -6.78 14.08 9.60
N ALA A 248 -6.61 14.86 10.66
CA ALA A 248 -5.36 15.40 11.14
C ALA A 248 -4.81 14.54 12.31
N THR A 249 -3.58 14.07 12.19
CA THR A 249 -2.88 13.23 13.18
C THR A 249 -1.39 13.56 13.29
N TYR A 250 -0.90 13.70 14.52
CA TYR A 250 0.54 13.80 14.80
C TYR A 250 1.12 12.39 15.02
N ASP A 251 2.14 12.03 14.24
CA ASP A 251 2.93 10.81 14.45
C ASP A 251 4.13 11.16 15.35
N ASN A 252 4.25 10.53 16.52
CA ASN A 252 5.27 10.86 17.54
C ASN A 252 6.46 9.88 17.61
N ALA A 253 6.32 8.67 17.06
CA ALA A 253 7.36 7.64 17.04
C ALA A 253 7.18 6.63 15.90
N VAL A 254 8.17 5.75 15.72
CA VAL A 254 8.04 4.50 14.93
C VAL A 254 8.02 3.32 15.89
N GLY A 255 7.06 2.40 15.72
CA GLY A 255 6.90 1.23 16.57
C GLY A 255 6.20 0.08 15.86
N LEU A 256 5.75 -0.93 16.63
CA LEU A 256 4.97 -2.03 16.09
C LEU A 256 3.47 -1.77 16.27
N SER A 257 2.68 -2.05 15.22
CA SER A 257 1.23 -2.10 15.29
C SER A 257 0.80 -3.16 16.31
N LEU A 258 -0.11 -2.79 17.21
CA LEU A 258 -0.65 -3.70 18.22
C LEU A 258 -1.47 -4.84 17.59
N PHE A 259 -2.07 -4.59 16.43
CA PHE A 259 -2.98 -5.50 15.75
C PHE A 259 -2.26 -6.36 14.71
N THR A 260 -1.31 -5.79 13.96
CA THR A 260 -0.63 -6.47 12.85
C THR A 260 0.83 -6.78 13.13
N LEU A 261 1.44 -6.31 14.22
CA LEU A 261 2.89 -6.43 14.49
C LEU A 261 3.80 -5.84 13.38
N GLN A 262 3.23 -5.10 12.43
CA GLN A 262 3.95 -4.38 11.38
C GLN A 262 4.68 -3.18 11.97
N VAL A 263 5.82 -2.82 11.40
CA VAL A 263 6.44 -1.51 11.65
C VAL A 263 5.55 -0.41 11.08
N THR A 264 5.11 0.51 11.94
CA THR A 264 4.24 1.65 11.62
C THR A 264 4.67 2.87 12.43
N HIS A 265 4.26 4.06 12.00
CA HIS A 265 4.28 5.23 12.87
C HIS A 265 3.24 5.08 13.99
N LYS A 266 3.47 5.81 15.07
CA LYS A 266 2.64 5.87 16.28
C LYS A 266 1.94 7.22 16.34
N VAL A 267 0.61 7.18 16.23
CA VAL A 267 -0.23 8.37 16.33
C VAL A 267 -0.34 8.80 17.79
N ASP A 268 -0.22 10.09 18.04
CA ASP A 268 -0.41 10.66 19.37
C ASP A 268 -1.88 10.59 19.83
N ALA A 269 -2.06 10.35 21.13
CA ALA A 269 -3.40 10.19 21.69
C ALA A 269 -4.23 11.47 21.67
N ALA A 270 -3.61 12.66 21.69
CA ALA A 270 -4.31 13.93 21.74
C ALA A 270 -4.58 14.48 20.32
N THR A 271 -5.40 13.75 19.54
CA THR A 271 -5.70 14.10 18.14
C THR A 271 -6.33 15.48 17.94
N ASP A 272 -6.94 16.05 18.99
CA ASP A 272 -7.50 17.40 18.97
C ASP A 272 -6.39 18.48 18.94
N LEU A 273 -5.22 18.23 19.54
CA LEU A 273 -4.10 19.17 19.49
C LEU A 273 -3.57 19.34 18.06
N GLU A 274 -3.59 18.26 17.28
CA GLU A 274 -3.19 18.31 15.86
C GLU A 274 -4.26 18.99 15.01
N ARG A 275 -5.55 18.68 15.24
CA ARG A 275 -6.68 19.40 14.64
C ARG A 275 -6.54 20.91 14.86
N ASP A 276 -6.36 21.30 16.11
CA ASP A 276 -6.29 22.70 16.52
C ASP A 276 -5.01 23.37 15.98
N TYR A 277 -3.91 22.63 15.84
CA TYR A 277 -2.68 23.09 15.18
C TYR A 277 -2.88 23.36 13.67
N VAL A 278 -3.58 22.48 12.95
CA VAL A 278 -3.96 22.72 11.54
C VAL A 278 -4.83 23.98 11.45
N VAL A 279 -5.86 24.11 12.28
CA VAL A 279 -6.73 25.31 12.30
C VAL A 279 -5.95 26.59 12.59
N GLN A 280 -5.07 26.58 13.60
CA GLN A 280 -4.26 27.74 13.96
C GLN A 280 -3.30 28.15 12.84
N THR A 281 -2.58 27.19 12.23
CA THR A 281 -1.63 27.49 11.15
C THR A 281 -2.31 28.01 9.88
N LEU A 282 -3.50 27.53 9.56
CA LEU A 282 -4.32 28.07 8.48
C LEU A 282 -4.82 29.48 8.80
N SER A 283 -5.45 29.69 9.97
CA SER A 283 -5.97 31.01 10.39
C SER A 283 -4.87 32.07 10.53
N TYR A 284 -3.64 31.67 10.87
CA TYR A 284 -2.49 32.56 10.95
C TYR A 284 -1.99 33.03 9.57
N THR A 285 -2.02 32.14 8.58
CA THR A 285 -1.40 32.38 7.25
C THR A 285 -2.39 32.75 6.15
N SER A 286 -3.69 32.55 6.41
CA SER A 286 -4.80 32.96 5.55
C SER A 286 -5.82 33.70 6.42
N PRO A 287 -5.65 35.01 6.70
CA PRO A 287 -6.58 35.80 7.52
C PRO A 287 -8.00 35.90 6.97
N GLU A 288 -8.18 35.53 5.70
CA GLU A 288 -9.46 35.40 5.01
C GLU A 288 -10.24 34.17 5.49
N ALA A 289 -9.57 33.16 6.04
CA ALA A 289 -10.18 31.92 6.49
C ALA A 289 -11.09 32.14 7.71
N SER A 290 -12.33 31.65 7.63
CA SER A 290 -13.25 31.65 8.78
C SER A 290 -13.39 30.25 9.37
N VAL A 291 -13.65 30.15 10.68
CA VAL A 291 -13.75 28.85 11.36
C VAL A 291 -15.02 28.79 12.18
N ARG A 292 -15.84 27.77 11.92
CA ARG A 292 -17.06 27.47 12.66
C ARG A 292 -16.98 26.07 13.25
N VAL A 293 -17.03 25.96 14.57
CA VAL A 293 -17.01 24.66 15.25
C VAL A 293 -18.42 24.07 15.28
N LEU A 294 -18.57 22.84 14.77
CA LEU A 294 -19.74 22.01 14.99
C LEU A 294 -19.53 21.22 16.29
N GLU A 295 -20.05 21.77 17.38
CA GLU A 295 -20.02 21.14 18.71
C GLU A 295 -20.79 19.82 18.72
N GLY A 296 -20.22 18.80 19.37
CA GLY A 296 -20.89 17.50 19.55
C GLY A 296 -21.17 16.74 18.25
N PHE A 297 -20.45 17.05 17.16
CA PHE A 297 -20.51 16.33 15.89
C PHE A 297 -20.40 14.81 16.08
N MET A 298 -19.51 14.39 16.98
CA MET A 298 -19.58 13.12 17.68
C MET A 298 -19.60 13.38 19.19
N SER A 299 -20.04 12.39 19.97
CA SER A 299 -19.73 12.39 21.40
C SER A 299 -18.22 12.19 21.58
N GLY A 300 -17.57 13.02 22.41
CA GLY A 300 -16.17 12.83 22.75
C GLY A 300 -15.89 11.42 23.28
N TYR A 301 -14.78 10.82 22.83
CA TYR A 301 -14.49 9.41 23.07
C TYR A 301 -13.01 9.13 23.29
N ASN A 302 -12.73 7.99 23.94
CA ASN A 302 -11.42 7.37 24.00
C ASN A 302 -11.48 6.03 23.24
N SER A 303 -10.58 5.81 22.28
CA SER A 303 -10.60 4.65 21.38
C SER A 303 -9.18 4.25 20.96
N ARG A 304 -9.06 3.40 19.93
CA ARG A 304 -7.79 3.11 19.25
C ARG A 304 -7.93 3.22 17.72
N ASN A 305 -6.83 3.57 17.05
CA ASN A 305 -6.73 3.54 15.58
C ASN A 305 -6.33 2.14 15.08
N GLY A 306 -6.19 1.96 13.75
CA GLY A 306 -5.82 0.69 13.14
C GLY A 306 -4.37 0.24 13.36
N GLY A 307 -3.48 1.11 13.87
CA GLY A 307 -2.19 0.74 14.44
C GLY A 307 -2.28 0.26 15.91
N GLY A 308 -3.44 0.44 16.52
CA GLY A 308 -3.72 0.18 17.93
C GLY A 308 -3.25 1.28 18.86
N ASP A 309 -3.00 2.48 18.35
CA ASP A 309 -2.59 3.65 19.13
C ASP A 309 -3.81 4.28 19.76
N GLN A 310 -3.66 4.88 20.94
CA GLN A 310 -4.80 5.49 21.65
C GLN A 310 -5.29 6.72 20.87
N ILE A 311 -6.57 7.02 20.95
CA ILE A 311 -7.18 8.26 20.45
C ILE A 311 -8.06 8.82 21.55
N ARG A 312 -7.91 10.12 21.84
CA ARG A 312 -8.80 10.92 22.68
C ARG A 312 -9.24 12.14 21.88
N THR A 313 -10.54 12.30 21.72
CA THR A 313 -11.13 13.47 21.08
C THR A 313 -12.34 13.99 21.86
N ASP A 314 -12.53 15.31 21.87
CA ASP A 314 -13.73 16.00 22.35
C ASP A 314 -14.98 15.72 21.47
N GLY A 315 -14.78 15.23 20.24
CA GLY A 315 -15.83 14.93 19.28
C GLY A 315 -16.33 16.14 18.46
N ASN A 316 -15.71 17.31 18.63
CA ASN A 316 -16.05 18.53 17.90
C ASN A 316 -15.40 18.56 16.51
N LEU A 317 -16.09 19.18 15.54
CA LEU A 317 -15.63 19.31 14.15
C LEU A 317 -15.56 20.78 13.73
N PRO A 318 -14.37 21.41 13.76
CA PRO A 318 -14.12 22.67 13.07
C PRO A 318 -14.38 22.51 11.57
N ILE A 319 -15.24 23.38 11.05
CA ILE A 319 -15.47 23.61 9.63
C ILE A 319 -14.69 24.88 9.29
N VAL A 320 -13.66 24.75 8.45
CA VAL A 320 -12.83 25.87 7.97
C VAL A 320 -13.34 26.30 6.60
N ASP A 321 -13.71 27.56 6.48
CA ASP A 321 -14.14 28.21 5.25
C ASP A 321 -12.93 28.86 4.59
N LEU A 322 -12.65 28.52 3.33
CA LEU A 322 -11.50 28.99 2.55
C LEU A 322 -11.91 29.54 1.16
N ASP A 323 -13.21 29.76 0.89
CA ASP A 323 -13.73 30.14 -0.43
C ASP A 323 -13.16 31.47 -0.99
N GLU A 324 -12.45 32.28 -0.18
CA GLU A 324 -11.81 33.55 -0.59
C GLU A 324 -10.27 33.50 -0.59
N VAL A 325 -9.62 32.34 -0.43
CA VAL A 325 -8.16 32.25 -0.25
C VAL A 325 -7.38 32.44 -1.56
N ALA A 326 -7.85 31.89 -2.69
CA ALA A 326 -7.24 32.08 -4.00
C ALA A 326 -7.89 33.25 -4.79
N PRO A 327 -7.17 34.35 -5.05
CA PRO A 327 -7.75 35.48 -5.78
C PRO A 327 -7.74 35.25 -7.30
N GLY A 328 -8.87 34.82 -7.86
CA GLY A 328 -9.17 34.96 -9.29
C GLY A 328 -9.99 33.84 -9.92
N ASP A 329 -11.11 34.22 -10.52
CA ASP A 329 -11.86 33.51 -11.57
C ASP A 329 -12.24 32.04 -11.28
N HIS A 330 -13.28 31.84 -10.45
CA HIS A 330 -14.09 30.61 -10.44
C HIS A 330 -14.90 30.45 -11.75
N GLU A 331 -14.23 30.38 -12.91
CA GLU A 331 -14.83 29.78 -14.10
C GLU A 331 -14.98 28.26 -13.86
N GLU A 332 -16.14 27.71 -14.22
CA GLU A 332 -16.52 26.32 -13.96
C GLU A 332 -15.65 25.27 -14.72
N ASP A 333 -14.38 25.07 -14.36
CA ASP A 333 -13.54 23.99 -14.93
C ASP A 333 -13.88 22.59 -14.35
N SER A 334 -14.95 22.52 -13.56
CA SER A 334 -15.63 21.29 -13.13
C SER A 334 -16.02 20.36 -14.29
N GLY A 335 -16.00 20.85 -15.54
CA GLY A 335 -16.20 20.07 -16.76
C GLY A 335 -14.98 19.32 -17.31
N GLN A 336 -13.74 19.75 -17.04
CA GLN A 336 -12.63 19.45 -17.96
C GLN A 336 -11.69 18.31 -17.51
N GLN A 337 -11.49 18.10 -16.19
CA GLN A 337 -10.68 16.98 -15.71
C GLN A 337 -11.35 15.59 -15.90
N ALA A 338 -12.68 15.54 -16.09
CA ALA A 338 -13.42 14.30 -16.33
C ALA A 338 -13.33 13.77 -17.79
N ARG A 339 -12.77 14.54 -18.74
CA ARG A 339 -12.68 14.17 -20.16
C ARG A 339 -11.25 14.13 -20.71
N GLY A 340 -10.36 13.43 -20.00
CA GLY A 340 -9.08 13.02 -20.58
C GLY A 340 -9.28 12.34 -21.96
N PRO A 341 -8.52 12.74 -23.00
CA PRO A 341 -8.95 12.74 -24.39
C PRO A 341 -9.44 11.38 -24.90
N HIS A 342 -10.46 11.41 -25.77
CA HIS A 342 -10.96 10.24 -26.52
C HIS A 342 -9.99 9.74 -27.61
N GLY A 343 -8.69 9.85 -27.37
CA GLY A 343 -7.65 9.12 -28.10
C GLY A 343 -7.63 7.64 -27.71
N HIS A 344 -7.08 6.80 -28.59
CA HIS A 344 -6.93 5.37 -28.33
C HIS A 344 -5.90 5.11 -27.21
N ARG A 345 -6.36 5.08 -25.94
CA ARG A 345 -5.49 4.72 -24.79
C ARG A 345 -4.81 3.37 -25.04
N ASN A 346 -3.49 3.40 -25.12
CA ASN A 346 -2.65 2.24 -25.47
C ASN A 346 -2.54 1.27 -24.28
N LEU A 347 -2.29 -0.01 -24.58
CA LEU A 347 -2.20 -1.07 -23.56
C LEU A 347 -1.07 -0.87 -22.54
N SER A 348 -0.02 -0.12 -22.90
CA SER A 348 1.08 0.29 -22.01
C SER A 348 0.63 1.28 -20.93
N GLN A 349 -0.21 2.26 -21.28
CA GLN A 349 -0.72 3.29 -20.35
C GLN A 349 -1.65 2.71 -19.26
N LEU A 350 -2.16 1.49 -19.44
CA LEU A 350 -2.89 0.77 -18.39
C LEU A 350 -1.93 0.08 -17.41
N ALA A 351 -0.83 -0.49 -17.90
CA ALA A 351 0.20 -1.10 -17.05
C ALA A 351 0.93 -0.06 -16.18
N GLU A 352 1.12 1.15 -16.72
CA GLU A 352 1.65 2.32 -16.00
C GLU A 352 0.72 2.81 -14.87
N LYS A 353 -0.60 2.54 -14.97
CA LYS A 353 -1.60 2.80 -13.93
C LYS A 353 -1.99 1.56 -13.12
N ALA A 354 -1.29 0.43 -13.27
CA ALA A 354 -1.57 -0.75 -12.46
C ALA A 354 -1.07 -0.52 -11.02
N PRO A 355 -1.88 -0.83 -9.99
CA PRO A 355 -1.49 -0.60 -8.60
C PRO A 355 -0.28 -1.47 -8.22
N PRO A 356 0.59 -1.03 -7.28
CA PRO A 356 1.80 -1.78 -6.88
C PRO A 356 1.54 -3.26 -6.55
N GLN A 357 0.39 -3.54 -5.94
CA GLN A 357 -0.12 -4.87 -5.60
C GLN A 357 -0.14 -5.83 -6.81
N VAL A 358 -0.61 -5.35 -7.97
CA VAL A 358 -0.71 -6.14 -9.21
C VAL A 358 0.67 -6.43 -9.81
N TRP A 359 1.60 -5.49 -9.70
CA TRP A 359 2.99 -5.67 -10.11
C TRP A 359 3.75 -6.62 -9.18
N MET A 360 3.59 -6.47 -7.86
CA MET A 360 4.22 -7.32 -6.85
C MET A 360 3.72 -8.77 -6.96
N ALA A 361 2.41 -8.97 -7.07
CA ALA A 361 1.83 -10.28 -7.37
C ALA A 361 2.39 -10.86 -8.67
N GLY A 362 2.47 -10.07 -9.75
CA GLY A 362 3.02 -10.52 -11.03
C GLY A 362 4.49 -10.94 -10.96
N ALA A 363 5.30 -10.21 -10.17
CA ALA A 363 6.69 -10.55 -9.91
C ALA A 363 6.82 -11.84 -9.08
N LEU A 364 6.00 -12.00 -8.04
CA LEU A 364 5.96 -13.21 -7.20
C LEU A 364 5.49 -14.44 -7.98
N VAL A 365 4.47 -14.32 -8.83
CA VAL A 365 4.04 -15.39 -9.75
C VAL A 365 5.18 -15.76 -10.71
N SER A 366 5.91 -14.77 -11.21
CA SER A 366 7.06 -15.01 -12.09
C SER A 366 8.22 -15.69 -11.33
N LEU A 367 8.46 -15.33 -10.07
CA LEU A 367 9.43 -16.00 -9.20
C LEU A 367 9.03 -17.44 -8.90
N VAL A 368 7.76 -17.70 -8.57
CA VAL A 368 7.21 -19.06 -8.39
C VAL A 368 7.40 -19.88 -9.66
N ALA A 369 7.05 -19.33 -10.82
CA ALA A 369 7.25 -20.00 -12.11
C ALA A 369 8.73 -20.32 -12.39
N LEU A 370 9.64 -19.38 -12.14
CA LEU A 370 11.08 -19.58 -12.31
C LEU A 370 11.64 -20.64 -11.36
N LEU A 371 11.23 -20.63 -10.08
CA LEU A 371 11.65 -21.62 -9.09
C LEU A 371 11.08 -23.02 -9.39
N GLN A 372 9.83 -23.10 -9.85
CA GLN A 372 9.22 -24.36 -10.30
C GLN A 372 9.90 -24.90 -11.56
N MET A 373 10.24 -24.03 -12.52
CA MET A 373 10.99 -24.42 -13.72
C MET A 373 12.41 -24.85 -13.35
N GLY A 374 13.08 -24.15 -12.43
CA GLY A 374 14.39 -24.53 -11.89
C GLY A 374 14.38 -25.88 -11.17
N ARG A 375 13.38 -26.15 -10.31
CA ARG A 375 13.18 -27.47 -9.65
C ARG A 375 12.91 -28.57 -10.69
N SER A 376 12.12 -28.27 -11.72
CA SER A 376 11.81 -29.21 -12.80
C SER A 376 13.04 -29.53 -13.64
N LEU A 377 13.84 -28.52 -14.01
CA LEU A 377 15.12 -28.69 -14.70
C LEU A 377 16.13 -29.47 -13.84
N TYR A 378 16.25 -29.15 -12.55
CA TYR A 378 17.14 -29.87 -11.63
C TYR A 378 16.78 -31.37 -11.56
N ARG A 379 15.48 -31.72 -11.51
CA ARG A 379 15.02 -33.12 -11.60
C ARG A 379 15.49 -33.82 -12.87
N LEU A 380 15.59 -33.14 -14.02
CA LEU A 380 16.11 -33.74 -15.27
C LEU A 380 17.60 -34.13 -15.18
N PHE A 381 18.35 -33.53 -14.24
CA PHE A 381 19.78 -33.81 -14.01
C PHE A 381 20.03 -34.75 -12.82
N THR A 382 18.98 -35.29 -12.16
CA THR A 382 19.21 -36.26 -11.08
C THR A 382 19.65 -37.62 -11.65
N PRO A 383 20.48 -38.39 -10.94
CA PRO A 383 20.92 -39.71 -11.38
C PRO A 383 19.77 -40.70 -11.59
N GLU A 384 18.63 -40.49 -10.94
CA GLU A 384 17.42 -41.30 -11.03
C GLU A 384 16.71 -41.08 -12.37
N PHE A 385 16.43 -39.82 -12.71
CA PHE A 385 15.84 -39.47 -14.01
C PHE A 385 16.78 -39.79 -15.18
N ALA A 386 18.09 -39.59 -15.00
CA ALA A 386 19.08 -39.97 -16.00
C ALA A 386 19.11 -41.49 -16.27
N ARG A 387 18.71 -42.34 -15.32
CA ARG A 387 18.55 -43.80 -15.54
C ARG A 387 17.24 -44.11 -16.26
N SER A 388 16.11 -43.53 -15.87
CA SER A 388 14.82 -43.80 -16.50
C SER A 388 14.75 -43.35 -17.97
N VAL A 389 15.50 -42.31 -18.36
CA VAL A 389 15.68 -41.92 -19.77
C VAL A 389 16.65 -42.85 -20.52
N ARG A 390 17.72 -43.33 -19.87
CA ARG A 390 18.81 -44.07 -20.53
C ARG A 390 18.50 -45.52 -20.81
N ASP A 391 17.65 -46.15 -19.99
CA ASP A 391 17.25 -47.56 -20.14
C ASP A 391 16.07 -47.76 -21.13
N GLU A 392 15.77 -46.79 -22.00
CA GLU A 392 14.61 -46.72 -22.94
C GLU A 392 13.20 -46.85 -22.30
N ARG A 393 13.13 -47.14 -20.99
CA ARG A 393 11.91 -47.31 -20.17
C ARG A 393 10.81 -46.27 -20.38
N LEU A 394 11.11 -45.01 -20.67
CA LEU A 394 10.07 -44.00 -20.93
C LEU A 394 9.31 -44.21 -22.25
N ILE A 395 9.92 -44.89 -23.23
CA ILE A 395 9.27 -45.28 -24.49
C ILE A 395 8.50 -46.58 -24.26
N ASP A 396 9.18 -47.60 -23.70
CA ASP A 396 8.56 -48.90 -23.39
C ASP A 396 7.36 -48.76 -22.45
N ALA A 397 7.43 -47.91 -21.42
CA ALA A 397 6.33 -47.67 -20.49
C ALA A 397 5.22 -46.77 -21.07
N ALA A 398 5.49 -46.01 -22.14
CA ALA A 398 4.44 -45.30 -22.88
C ALA A 398 3.65 -46.28 -23.79
N GLU A 399 4.29 -47.32 -24.32
CA GLU A 399 3.61 -48.42 -25.02
C GLU A 399 2.93 -49.38 -24.03
N ALA A 400 3.57 -49.72 -22.92
CA ALA A 400 3.03 -50.59 -21.87
C ALA A 400 1.94 -49.93 -21.00
N PHE A 401 1.74 -48.61 -21.09
CA PHE A 401 0.60 -47.90 -20.49
C PHE A 401 -0.77 -48.47 -20.92
N ALA A 402 -0.81 -49.16 -22.07
CA ALA A 402 -1.99 -49.86 -22.55
C ALA A 402 -2.15 -51.30 -22.01
N ALA A 403 -1.19 -51.84 -21.25
CA ALA A 403 -1.06 -53.28 -21.02
C ALA A 403 -0.78 -53.74 -19.57
N ASP A 404 -0.06 -53.00 -18.72
CA ASP A 404 0.26 -53.46 -17.35
C ASP A 404 0.33 -52.35 -16.28
N THR A 405 0.20 -52.74 -15.01
CA THR A 405 0.00 -51.86 -13.84
C THR A 405 1.23 -51.84 -12.90
N GLY A 406 2.43 -51.93 -13.47
CA GLY A 406 3.71 -52.04 -12.75
C GLY A 406 4.38 -50.72 -12.34
N SER A 407 5.57 -50.83 -11.74
CA SER A 407 6.40 -49.70 -11.28
C SER A 407 6.74 -48.68 -12.37
N ASP A 408 6.80 -49.11 -13.62
CA ASP A 408 7.21 -48.28 -14.75
C ASP A 408 6.17 -47.18 -15.08
N LEU A 409 4.91 -47.35 -14.63
CA LEU A 409 3.89 -46.30 -14.66
C LEU A 409 4.26 -45.09 -13.80
N TRP A 410 5.00 -45.30 -12.70
CA TRP A 410 5.36 -44.22 -11.77
C TRP A 410 6.36 -43.25 -12.40
N ASP A 411 7.35 -43.75 -13.12
CA ASP A 411 8.38 -42.93 -13.78
C ASP A 411 7.80 -42.10 -14.94
N VAL A 412 6.92 -42.70 -15.77
CA VAL A 412 6.18 -41.97 -16.81
C VAL A 412 5.28 -40.89 -16.18
N THR A 413 4.56 -41.25 -15.11
CA THR A 413 3.69 -40.29 -14.39
C THR A 413 4.50 -39.12 -13.83
N LEU A 414 5.66 -39.39 -13.20
CA LEU A 414 6.53 -38.37 -12.63
C LEU A 414 7.14 -37.45 -13.71
N ALA A 415 7.52 -38.01 -14.86
CA ALA A 415 8.00 -37.25 -16.01
C ALA A 415 6.91 -36.34 -16.59
N LEU A 416 5.71 -36.87 -16.83
CA LEU A 416 4.55 -36.11 -17.32
C LEU A 416 4.13 -35.00 -16.34
N VAL A 417 4.10 -35.29 -15.04
CA VAL A 417 3.82 -34.29 -13.98
C VAL A 417 4.88 -33.19 -13.97
N THR A 418 6.16 -33.54 -14.10
CA THR A 418 7.25 -32.55 -14.13
C THR A 418 7.19 -31.66 -15.38
N ALA A 419 6.88 -32.23 -16.55
CA ALA A 419 6.63 -31.48 -17.77
C ALA A 419 5.39 -30.56 -17.66
N ALA A 420 4.30 -31.06 -17.07
CA ALA A 420 3.08 -30.28 -16.84
C ALA A 420 3.33 -29.09 -15.89
N ILE A 421 4.13 -29.26 -14.83
CA ILE A 421 4.53 -28.18 -13.93
C ILE A 421 5.31 -27.09 -14.69
N ALA A 422 6.25 -27.46 -15.55
CA ALA A 422 7.01 -26.50 -16.36
C ALA A 422 6.10 -25.72 -17.35
N VAL A 423 5.12 -26.38 -17.98
CA VAL A 423 4.13 -25.72 -18.85
C VAL A 423 3.22 -24.78 -18.03
N ILE A 424 2.76 -25.21 -16.85
CA ILE A 424 1.94 -24.39 -15.94
C ILE A 424 2.71 -23.14 -15.50
N ALA A 425 4.00 -23.27 -15.17
CA ALA A 425 4.88 -22.15 -14.83
C ALA A 425 4.95 -21.11 -15.96
N LEU A 426 5.16 -21.55 -17.21
CA LEU A 426 5.17 -20.64 -18.37
C LEU A 426 3.80 -19.95 -18.58
N VAL A 427 2.70 -20.69 -18.42
CA VAL A 427 1.33 -20.14 -18.48
C VAL A 427 1.08 -19.12 -17.37
N GLN A 428 1.60 -19.35 -16.14
CA GLN A 428 1.47 -18.41 -15.03
C GLN A 428 2.14 -17.06 -15.32
N VAL A 429 3.33 -17.03 -15.95
CA VAL A 429 4.00 -15.78 -16.38
C VAL A 429 3.15 -15.03 -17.41
N LEU A 430 2.60 -15.75 -18.41
CA LEU A 430 1.71 -15.15 -19.40
C LEU A 430 0.42 -14.62 -18.76
N LEU A 431 -0.14 -15.32 -17.76
CA LEU A 431 -1.31 -14.85 -17.03
C LEU A 431 -0.99 -13.60 -16.20
N ALA A 432 0.14 -13.55 -15.49
CA ALA A 432 0.58 -12.38 -14.72
C ALA A 432 0.67 -11.11 -15.59
N ILE A 433 1.30 -11.19 -16.76
CA ILE A 433 1.34 -10.11 -17.77
C ILE A 433 -0.09 -9.69 -18.18
N ASN A 434 -1.02 -10.64 -18.25
CA ASN A 434 -2.42 -10.35 -18.56
C ASN A 434 -3.21 -9.75 -17.38
N VAL A 435 -2.83 -10.00 -16.12
CA VAL A 435 -3.40 -9.29 -14.96
C VAL A 435 -2.94 -7.84 -14.93
N VAL A 436 -1.66 -7.57 -15.18
CA VAL A 436 -1.12 -6.21 -15.35
C VAL A 436 -1.85 -5.45 -16.47
N ARG A 437 -2.28 -6.14 -17.53
CA ARG A 437 -3.16 -5.61 -18.59
C ARG A 437 -4.65 -5.50 -18.22
N GLY A 438 -5.01 -5.61 -16.93
CA GLY A 438 -6.36 -5.44 -16.41
C GLY A 438 -7.35 -6.58 -16.70
N ARG A 439 -6.89 -7.78 -17.07
CA ARG A 439 -7.80 -8.89 -17.46
C ARG A 439 -8.28 -9.68 -16.24
N TYR A 440 -9.48 -9.35 -15.75
CA TYR A 440 -10.19 -10.09 -14.69
C TYR A 440 -10.09 -11.63 -14.78
N ARG A 441 -10.34 -12.22 -15.96
CA ARG A 441 -10.26 -13.69 -16.14
C ARG A 441 -8.84 -14.24 -15.96
N ALA A 442 -7.80 -13.50 -16.37
CA ALA A 442 -6.43 -13.94 -16.16
C ALA A 442 -6.12 -14.04 -14.66
N ARG A 443 -6.60 -13.07 -13.87
CA ARG A 443 -6.44 -13.06 -12.41
C ARG A 443 -7.15 -14.25 -11.75
N GLN A 444 -8.39 -14.54 -12.14
CA GLN A 444 -9.13 -15.69 -11.60
C GLN A 444 -8.40 -17.02 -11.90
N ILE A 445 -7.84 -17.17 -13.11
CA ILE A 445 -7.08 -18.37 -13.48
C ILE A 445 -5.73 -18.42 -12.74
N SER A 446 -5.02 -17.29 -12.58
CA SER A 446 -3.82 -17.22 -11.74
C SER A 446 -4.11 -17.63 -10.29
N LEU A 447 -5.20 -17.13 -9.69
CA LEU A 447 -5.61 -17.49 -8.33
C LEU A 447 -5.91 -18.99 -8.20
N ALA A 448 -6.62 -19.58 -9.16
CA ALA A 448 -6.87 -21.02 -9.20
C ALA A 448 -5.57 -21.85 -9.30
N LEU A 449 -4.65 -21.47 -10.20
CA LEU A 449 -3.38 -22.17 -10.40
C LEU A 449 -2.44 -22.03 -9.19
N LEU A 450 -2.38 -20.85 -8.57
CA LEU A 450 -1.62 -20.63 -7.34
C LEU A 450 -2.15 -21.47 -6.18
N LEU A 451 -3.48 -21.52 -6.02
CA LEU A 451 -4.13 -22.32 -4.98
C LEU A 451 -3.87 -23.82 -5.18
N VAL A 452 -4.10 -24.35 -6.39
CA VAL A 452 -3.86 -25.78 -6.70
C VAL A 452 -2.39 -26.13 -6.50
N SER A 453 -1.48 -25.26 -6.94
CA SER A 453 -0.04 -25.47 -6.77
C SER A 453 0.38 -25.42 -5.30
N PHE A 454 -0.15 -24.48 -4.52
CA PHE A 454 0.08 -24.40 -3.08
C PHE A 454 -0.41 -25.64 -2.35
N VAL A 455 -1.63 -26.12 -2.65
CA VAL A 455 -2.18 -27.34 -2.04
C VAL A 455 -1.33 -28.56 -2.39
N ALA A 456 -0.92 -28.71 -3.65
CA ALA A 456 -0.03 -29.81 -4.04
C ALA A 456 1.31 -29.79 -3.28
N THR A 457 1.95 -28.61 -3.15
CA THR A 457 3.18 -28.46 -2.36
C THR A 457 2.95 -28.66 -0.87
N ALA A 458 1.80 -28.25 -0.32
CA ALA A 458 1.43 -28.49 1.08
C ALA A 458 1.27 -29.99 1.38
N VAL A 459 0.73 -30.77 0.44
CA VAL A 459 0.66 -32.24 0.56
C VAL A 459 2.05 -32.88 0.48
N GLU A 460 2.96 -32.42 -0.41
CA GLU A 460 4.36 -32.88 -0.43
C GLU A 460 5.06 -32.67 0.93
N VAL A 461 4.85 -31.51 1.56
CA VAL A 461 5.43 -31.15 2.87
C VAL A 461 4.79 -31.96 4.00
N PHE A 462 3.45 -32.09 4.02
CA PHE A 462 2.73 -32.82 5.07
C PHE A 462 3.07 -34.30 5.10
N ASN A 463 3.22 -34.93 3.93
CA ASN A 463 3.58 -36.35 3.82
C ASN A 463 5.08 -36.63 4.05
N GLY A 464 5.91 -35.60 4.28
CA GLY A 464 7.37 -35.76 4.40
C GLY A 464 8.07 -36.19 3.11
N THR A 465 7.38 -36.14 1.97
CA THR A 465 7.93 -36.50 0.65
C THR A 465 8.67 -35.35 -0.03
N ALA A 466 8.67 -34.16 0.58
CA ALA A 466 9.54 -33.07 0.19
C ALA A 466 11.00 -33.41 0.55
N ASP A 467 11.87 -33.49 -0.47
CA ASP A 467 13.30 -33.70 -0.30
C ASP A 467 13.91 -32.63 0.64
N SER A 468 14.54 -33.10 1.72
CA SER A 468 15.05 -32.28 2.81
C SER A 468 16.13 -31.28 2.35
N SER A 469 16.86 -31.60 1.27
CA SER A 469 17.88 -30.74 0.69
C SER A 469 17.31 -29.46 0.05
N ILE A 470 16.04 -29.48 -0.36
CA ILE A 470 15.35 -28.35 -1.03
C ILE A 470 14.26 -27.70 -0.16
N THR A 471 14.15 -28.07 1.12
CA THR A 471 13.17 -27.55 2.09
C THR A 471 13.01 -26.03 2.04
N TYR A 472 14.12 -25.28 2.01
CA TYR A 472 14.11 -23.82 1.93
C TYR A 472 13.48 -23.29 0.63
N ALA A 473 13.80 -23.90 -0.51
CA ALA A 473 13.23 -23.52 -1.80
C ALA A 473 11.72 -23.79 -1.84
N VAL A 474 11.27 -24.89 -1.22
CA VAL A 474 9.84 -25.20 -1.05
C VAL A 474 9.14 -24.10 -0.23
N PHE A 475 9.70 -23.70 0.92
CA PHE A 475 9.13 -22.61 1.72
C PHE A 475 9.09 -21.26 0.98
N VAL A 476 10.13 -20.90 0.23
CA VAL A 476 10.15 -19.67 -0.59
C VAL A 476 9.07 -19.70 -1.68
N VAL A 477 8.87 -20.85 -2.33
CA VAL A 477 7.78 -21.03 -3.31
C VAL A 477 6.41 -20.87 -2.64
N MET A 478 6.18 -21.55 -1.50
CA MET A 478 4.89 -21.48 -0.80
C MET A 478 4.59 -20.09 -0.27
N ALA A 479 5.57 -19.40 0.32
CA ALA A 479 5.43 -17.99 0.73
C ALA A 479 5.08 -17.10 -0.47
N SER A 480 5.80 -17.22 -1.58
CA SER A 480 5.56 -16.44 -2.79
C SER A 480 4.17 -16.70 -3.39
N GLN A 481 3.67 -17.94 -3.33
CA GLN A 481 2.30 -18.30 -3.73
C GLN A 481 1.26 -17.62 -2.84
N VAL A 482 1.42 -17.67 -1.51
CA VAL A 482 0.47 -17.05 -0.56
C VAL A 482 0.47 -15.53 -0.71
N PHE A 483 1.64 -14.87 -0.75
CA PHE A 483 1.74 -13.44 -1.03
C PHE A 483 1.04 -13.08 -2.34
N ALA A 484 1.32 -13.79 -3.44
CA ALA A 484 0.69 -13.52 -4.74
C ALA A 484 -0.85 -13.68 -4.72
N MET A 485 -1.37 -14.67 -3.98
CA MET A 485 -2.81 -14.84 -3.80
C MET A 485 -3.44 -13.69 -3.01
N ILE A 486 -2.80 -13.24 -1.92
CA ILE A 486 -3.28 -12.12 -1.10
C ILE A 486 -3.27 -10.82 -1.89
N GLU A 487 -2.18 -10.53 -2.60
CA GLU A 487 -2.03 -9.33 -3.44
C GLU A 487 -3.06 -9.27 -4.57
N TYR A 488 -3.32 -10.38 -5.28
CA TYR A 488 -4.38 -10.43 -6.31
C TYR A 488 -5.81 -10.35 -5.76
N THR A 489 -6.00 -10.56 -4.46
CA THR A 489 -7.29 -10.42 -3.76
C THR A 489 -7.35 -9.18 -2.87
N SER A 490 -6.43 -8.23 -3.04
CA SER A 490 -6.53 -6.86 -2.50
C SER A 490 -7.62 -6.06 -3.22
N ASP A 491 -8.17 -5.03 -2.56
CA ASP A 491 -9.19 -4.16 -3.17
C ASP A 491 -8.62 -3.43 -4.38
N ASP A 492 -7.37 -3.00 -4.34
CA ASP A 492 -6.71 -2.35 -5.47
C ASP A 492 -6.68 -3.28 -6.70
N ALA A 493 -6.34 -4.56 -6.52
CA ALA A 493 -6.35 -5.54 -7.61
C ALA A 493 -7.76 -5.90 -8.09
N ILE A 494 -8.75 -5.95 -7.18
CA ILE A 494 -10.18 -6.16 -7.50
C ILE A 494 -10.71 -4.97 -8.30
N ASN A 495 -10.61 -3.76 -7.76
CA ASN A 495 -11.10 -2.53 -8.36
C ASN A 495 -10.41 -2.24 -9.69
N TYR A 496 -9.08 -2.43 -9.79
CA TYR A 496 -8.34 -2.27 -11.05
C TYR A 496 -8.85 -3.22 -12.15
N THR A 497 -8.94 -4.53 -11.87
CA THR A 497 -9.37 -5.51 -12.88
C THR A 497 -10.88 -5.43 -13.20
N TRP A 498 -11.69 -4.97 -12.25
CA TRP A 498 -13.11 -4.71 -12.45
C TRP A 498 -13.35 -3.44 -13.28
N ALA A 499 -12.70 -2.32 -12.97
CA ALA A 499 -12.79 -1.07 -13.73
C ALA A 499 -12.32 -1.24 -15.18
N ALA A 500 -11.22 -1.97 -15.40
CA ALA A 500 -10.76 -2.35 -16.73
C ALA A 500 -11.82 -3.19 -17.50
N ARG A 501 -12.48 -4.14 -16.82
CA ARG A 501 -13.57 -4.96 -17.39
C ARG A 501 -14.79 -4.12 -17.76
N GLN A 502 -15.19 -3.16 -16.92
CA GLN A 502 -16.33 -2.26 -17.21
C GLN A 502 -16.02 -1.32 -18.38
N THR A 503 -14.83 -0.72 -18.40
CA THR A 503 -14.35 0.12 -19.51
C THR A 503 -14.40 -0.64 -20.85
N LEU A 504 -13.96 -1.91 -20.85
CA LEU A 504 -13.98 -2.76 -22.04
C LEU A 504 -15.40 -3.20 -22.46
N ARG A 505 -16.32 -3.37 -21.49
CA ARG A 505 -17.76 -3.57 -21.76
C ARG A 505 -18.40 -2.33 -22.39
N GLN A 506 -18.17 -1.15 -21.83
CA GLN A 506 -18.67 0.13 -22.36
C GLN A 506 -18.17 0.37 -23.78
N ARG A 507 -16.86 0.20 -24.05
CA ARG A 507 -16.28 0.27 -25.41
C ARG A 507 -16.95 -0.70 -26.39
N LYS A 508 -17.23 -1.94 -25.97
CA LYS A 508 -17.94 -2.93 -26.80
C LYS A 508 -19.41 -2.56 -27.01
N ALA A 509 -20.08 -1.97 -26.03
CA ALA A 509 -21.45 -1.48 -26.14
C ALA A 509 -21.52 -0.28 -27.10
N GLN A 510 -20.59 0.67 -27.00
CA GLN A 510 -20.50 1.81 -27.91
C GLN A 510 -20.25 1.34 -29.35
N LYS A 511 -19.22 0.53 -29.61
CA LYS A 511 -18.95 -0.04 -30.95
C LYS A 511 -20.13 -0.84 -31.53
N ARG A 512 -21.01 -1.39 -30.68
CA ARG A 512 -22.29 -2.01 -31.10
C ARG A 512 -23.37 -0.97 -31.41
N LYS A 513 -23.48 0.13 -30.65
CA LYS A 513 -24.34 1.27 -30.97
C LYS A 513 -23.91 1.91 -32.29
N ASP A 514 -22.64 2.22 -32.47
CA ASP A 514 -22.08 2.84 -33.68
C ASP A 514 -22.36 1.98 -34.92
N ARG A 515 -22.09 0.65 -34.84
CA ARG A 515 -22.44 -0.31 -35.91
C ARG A 515 -23.95 -0.40 -36.19
N ARG A 516 -24.81 -0.20 -35.18
CA ARG A 516 -26.28 -0.16 -35.38
C ARG A 516 -26.71 1.16 -36.02
N ALA A 517 -26.11 2.29 -35.63
CA ALA A 517 -26.35 3.60 -36.24
C ALA A 517 -25.93 3.61 -37.72
N ALA A 518 -24.71 3.16 -38.03
CA ALA A 518 -24.23 3.03 -39.41
C ALA A 518 -25.14 2.12 -40.27
N ARG A 519 -25.61 0.99 -39.72
CA ARG A 519 -26.57 0.09 -40.40
C ARG A 519 -27.96 0.71 -40.56
N ARG A 520 -28.38 1.64 -39.70
CA ARG A 520 -29.65 2.38 -39.86
C ARG A 520 -29.49 3.46 -40.93
N ALA A 521 -28.41 4.24 -40.91
CA ALA A 521 -28.10 5.23 -41.94
C ALA A 521 -28.02 4.59 -43.34
N ALA A 522 -27.32 3.46 -43.47
CA ALA A 522 -27.23 2.70 -44.73
C ALA A 522 -28.58 2.09 -45.21
N ARG A 523 -29.61 2.02 -44.36
CA ARG A 523 -30.97 1.60 -44.74
C ARG A 523 -31.92 2.76 -45.00
N GLY A 524 -31.73 3.90 -44.32
CA GLY A 524 -32.48 5.14 -44.60
C GLY A 524 -32.05 5.81 -45.91
N GLY A 525 -30.78 5.70 -46.29
CA GLY A 525 -30.26 6.26 -47.54
C GLY A 525 -30.70 5.55 -48.83
N SER A 526 -31.57 4.54 -48.76
CA SER A 526 -32.10 3.84 -49.95
C SER A 526 -33.60 4.05 -50.19
N SER A 527 -34.28 4.93 -49.44
CA SER A 527 -35.69 5.28 -49.67
C SER A 527 -35.91 6.58 -50.47
N ASP A 528 -34.85 7.37 -50.72
CA ASP A 528 -34.88 8.63 -51.49
C ASP A 528 -34.44 8.45 -52.96
N ARG A 529 -34.66 7.25 -53.52
CA ARG A 529 -34.54 6.96 -54.96
C ARG A 529 -35.69 6.07 -55.42
N GLY A 530 -36.88 6.66 -55.48
CA GLY A 530 -38.10 6.08 -56.03
C GLY A 530 -38.96 7.20 -56.62
#